data_AF-C5LZL4-F1
#
_entry.id   AF-C5LZL4-F1
#
_cell.length_a   1.000
_cell.length_b   1.000
_cell.length_c   1.000
_cell.angle_alpha   90.00
_cell.angle_beta   90.00
_cell.angle_gamma   90.00
#
_symmetry.space_group_name_H-M   'P 1'
#
loop_
_entity.id
_entity.type
_entity.pdbx_description
1 polymer ?
#
loop_
_entity_poly.entity_id
_entity_poly.type
_entity_poly.pdbx_seq_one_letter_code
_entity_poly.pdbx_strand_id
1 'polypeptide(L)'
;MSVSWEEYLADIPGCRCESYAEYCMKYGKIYHMSAIIEFHPAFSRDQKEKVYVQNKIDDDSSRVYEDLIKKGGYFFLCGQACQGELDIKTAIYSAIAAGKNISMENAKEMFENLAEAGRYCPEVY
;
A
#
# COMPACT_ATOMS: atom_id res chain seq x y z
N MET A 1 -1.19 -21.58 20.39
CA MET A 1 -0.32 -21.23 19.25
C MET A 1 -0.19 -19.72 19.23
N SER A 2 0.90 -19.20 19.79
CA SER A 2 1.22 -17.77 19.76
C SER A 2 1.68 -17.39 18.36
N VAL A 3 0.90 -16.59 17.65
CA VAL A 3 1.31 -15.99 16.38
C VAL A 3 2.30 -14.88 16.74
N SER A 4 3.57 -15.01 16.35
CA SER A 4 4.57 -13.96 16.53
C SER A 4 4.32 -12.86 15.49
N TRP A 5 3.87 -11.70 15.94
CA TRP A 5 3.55 -10.52 15.13
C TRP A 5 4.79 -9.72 14.67
N GLU A 6 5.87 -10.41 14.30
CA GLU A 6 7.14 -9.79 13.88
C GLU A 6 7.20 -9.57 12.36
N GLU A 7 6.08 -9.18 11.75
CA GLU A 7 5.98 -9.03 10.30
C GLU A 7 6.17 -7.57 9.88
N TYR A 8 7.11 -7.38 8.96
CA TYR A 8 7.48 -6.11 8.33
C TYR A 8 6.24 -5.40 7.79
N LEU A 9 6.07 -4.13 8.17
CA LEU A 9 5.00 -3.28 7.66
C LEU A 9 5.60 -2.23 6.72
N ALA A 10 5.07 -2.16 5.50
CA ALA A 10 5.34 -1.05 4.58
C ALA A 10 4.10 -0.15 4.54
N ASP A 11 4.29 1.15 4.82
CA ASP A 11 3.23 2.15 4.75
C ASP A 11 3.52 3.16 3.63
N ILE A 12 2.49 3.46 2.83
CA ILE A 12 2.55 4.38 1.67
C ILE A 12 1.52 5.49 1.86
N PRO A 13 1.76 6.46 2.75
CA PRO A 13 0.79 7.54 2.98
C PRO A 13 0.80 8.56 1.85
N GLY A 14 -0.40 8.98 1.44
CA GLY A 14 -0.59 10.12 0.55
C GLY A 14 -0.61 11.43 1.33
N CYS A 15 0.26 12.38 0.97
CA CYS A 15 0.29 13.72 1.54
C CYS A 15 0.39 14.81 0.46
N ARG A 16 0.06 16.06 0.84
CA ARG A 16 0.20 17.19 -0.09
C ARG A 16 1.68 17.48 -0.38
N CYS A 17 2.48 17.59 0.66
CA CYS A 17 3.90 17.93 0.59
C CYS A 17 4.66 17.37 1.78
N GLU A 18 5.98 17.21 1.64
CA GLU A 18 6.89 16.72 2.66
C GLU A 18 6.84 17.57 3.93
N SER A 19 6.96 18.89 3.79
CA SER A 19 6.91 19.83 4.93
C SER A 19 5.62 19.72 5.77
N TYR A 20 4.50 19.39 5.15
CA TYR A 20 3.25 19.16 5.86
C TYR A 20 3.22 17.80 6.55
N ALA A 21 3.79 16.76 5.93
CA ALA A 21 3.96 15.46 6.57
C ALA A 21 4.87 15.56 7.80
N GLU A 22 6.00 16.27 7.71
CA GLU A 22 6.88 16.55 8.85
C GLU A 22 6.15 17.29 9.98
N TYR A 23 5.36 18.31 9.63
CA TYR A 23 4.54 19.02 10.60
C TYR A 23 3.54 18.07 11.30
N CYS A 24 2.87 17.20 10.53
CA CYS A 24 1.94 16.21 11.07
C CYS A 24 2.65 15.15 11.92
N MET A 25 3.86 14.72 11.57
CA MET A 25 4.65 13.78 12.38
C MET A 25 5.13 14.43 13.68
N LYS A 26 5.50 15.71 13.62
CA LYS A 26 6.03 16.45 14.77
C LYS A 26 4.94 16.87 15.76
N TYR A 27 3.78 17.28 15.26
CA TYR A 27 2.73 17.92 16.08
C TYR A 27 1.38 17.21 16.03
N GLY A 28 1.11 16.45 14.97
CA GLY A 28 0.04 15.45 14.98
C GLY A 28 0.50 14.29 15.86
N LYS A 29 -0.40 13.71 16.64
CA LYS A 29 -0.11 12.55 17.50
C LYS A 29 0.10 11.28 16.65
N ILE A 30 1.00 11.32 15.67
CA ILE A 30 1.46 10.15 14.95
C ILE A 30 2.39 9.43 15.94
N TYR A 31 1.85 8.39 16.55
CA TYR A 31 2.55 7.61 17.56
C TYR A 31 3.85 7.06 16.97
N HIS A 32 4.96 7.25 17.68
CA HIS A 32 6.18 6.48 17.46
C HIS A 32 5.84 4.99 17.61
N MET A 33 5.61 4.30 16.49
CA MET A 33 5.50 2.85 16.49
C MET A 33 6.92 2.31 16.65
N SER A 34 7.13 1.40 17.61
CA SER A 34 8.41 0.68 17.77
C SER A 34 8.58 -0.46 16.76
N ALA A 35 7.65 -0.60 15.82
CA ALA A 35 7.73 -1.56 14.72
C ALA A 35 8.71 -1.07 13.66
N ILE A 36 9.40 -2.00 12.99
CA ILE A 36 10.19 -1.69 11.81
C ILE A 36 9.20 -1.42 10.68
N ILE A 37 8.96 -0.14 10.40
CA ILE A 37 8.11 0.33 9.32
C ILE A 37 9.01 0.91 8.24
N GLU A 38 8.91 0.37 7.01
CA GLU A 38 9.43 1.06 5.83
C GLU A 38 8.40 2.09 5.36
N PHE A 39 8.81 3.36 5.29
CA PHE A 39 7.92 4.47 5.03
C PHE A 39 8.13 5.06 3.64
N HIS A 40 7.11 4.97 2.77
CA HIS A 40 7.18 5.34 1.36
C HIS A 40 6.14 6.41 1.03
N PRO A 41 6.33 7.68 1.40
CA PRO A 41 5.31 8.70 1.22
C PRO A 41 5.13 9.08 -0.26
N ALA A 42 3.89 9.34 -0.65
CA ALA A 42 3.52 9.91 -1.93
C ALA A 42 3.14 11.39 -1.76
N PHE A 43 3.99 12.31 -2.24
CA PHE A 43 3.76 13.74 -2.17
C PHE A 43 3.21 14.30 -3.49
N SER A 44 1.96 14.74 -3.46
CA SER A 44 1.24 15.15 -4.67
C SER A 44 1.59 16.56 -5.19
N ARG A 45 2.26 17.41 -4.39
CA ARG A 45 2.48 18.84 -4.70
C ARG A 45 3.92 19.34 -4.61
N ASP A 46 4.89 18.49 -4.28
CA ASP A 46 6.30 18.90 -4.19
C ASP A 46 6.95 19.07 -5.57
N GLN A 47 6.30 18.57 -6.60
CA GLN A 47 6.75 18.64 -7.98
C GLN A 47 5.59 18.92 -8.94
N LYS A 48 5.92 19.23 -10.20
CA LYS A 48 4.93 19.57 -11.25
C LYS A 48 3.99 18.40 -11.57
N GLU A 49 4.55 17.19 -11.65
CA GLU A 49 3.80 15.96 -11.89
C GLU A 49 3.20 15.43 -10.58
N LYS A 50 1.92 15.07 -10.58
CA LYS A 50 1.28 14.58 -9.34
C LYS A 50 1.71 13.13 -9.08
N VAL A 51 2.25 12.88 -7.88
CA VAL A 51 2.59 11.54 -7.41
C VAL A 51 1.61 11.13 -6.33
N TYR A 52 0.95 9.99 -6.55
CA TYR A 52 -0.01 9.37 -5.64
C TYR A 52 0.45 7.98 -5.19
N VAL A 53 -0.30 7.37 -4.28
CA VAL A 53 0.00 6.06 -3.68
C VAL A 53 0.14 4.96 -4.75
N GLN A 54 -0.76 4.93 -5.72
CA GLN A 54 -0.70 3.97 -6.82
C GLN A 54 0.59 4.08 -7.63
N ASN A 55 1.16 5.29 -7.80
CA ASN A 55 2.43 5.45 -8.51
C ASN A 55 3.59 4.82 -7.72
N LYS A 56 3.56 4.92 -6.39
CA LYS A 56 4.55 4.26 -5.52
C LYS A 56 4.41 2.74 -5.54
N ILE A 57 3.19 2.23 -5.62
CA ILE A 57 2.93 0.80 -5.78
C ILE A 57 3.50 0.29 -7.11
N ASP A 58 3.35 1.05 -8.19
CA ASP A 58 3.91 0.71 -9.49
C ASP A 58 5.45 0.71 -9.46
N ASP A 59 6.06 1.75 -8.88
CA ASP A 59 7.51 1.87 -8.69
C ASP A 59 8.08 0.68 -7.90
N ASP A 60 7.38 0.26 -6.84
CA ASP A 60 7.76 -0.84 -5.94
C ASP A 60 7.07 -2.17 -6.28
N SER A 61 6.55 -2.33 -7.51
CA SER A 61 5.70 -3.45 -7.92
C SER A 61 6.30 -4.84 -7.62
N SER A 62 7.62 -4.99 -7.81
CA SER A 62 8.33 -6.25 -7.50
C SER A 62 8.29 -6.59 -6.02
N ARG A 63 8.44 -5.58 -5.15
CA ARG A 63 8.36 -5.75 -3.69
C ARG A 63 6.93 -6.05 -3.25
N VAL A 64 5.96 -5.30 -3.78
CA VAL A 64 4.54 -5.52 -3.50
C VAL A 64 4.15 -6.97 -3.82
N TYR A 65 4.56 -7.48 -4.98
CA TYR A 65 4.35 -8.89 -5.33
C TYR A 65 5.04 -9.86 -4.36
N GLU A 66 6.31 -9.63 -4.02
CA GLU A 66 7.08 -10.48 -3.12
C GLU A 66 6.41 -10.56 -1.73
N ASP A 67 6.09 -9.42 -1.13
CA ASP A 67 5.55 -9.34 0.23
C ASP A 67 4.09 -9.81 0.29
N LEU A 68 3.26 -9.36 -0.65
CA LEU A 68 1.84 -9.69 -0.65
C LEU A 68 1.58 -11.12 -1.12
N ILE A 69 2.26 -11.60 -2.16
CA ILE A 69 1.94 -12.91 -2.76
C ILE A 69 2.86 -14.01 -2.26
N LYS A 70 4.19 -13.81 -2.28
CA LYS A 70 5.13 -14.89 -1.94
C LYS A 70 5.28 -15.07 -0.43
N LYS A 71 5.36 -13.98 0.33
CA LYS A 71 5.53 -14.03 1.79
C LYS A 71 4.21 -14.17 2.55
N GLY A 72 3.08 -13.97 1.89
CA GLY A 72 1.78 -14.13 2.55
C GLY A 72 1.32 -12.91 3.35
N GLY A 73 1.83 -11.71 3.05
CA GLY A 73 1.50 -10.48 3.78
C GLY A 73 0.04 -10.03 3.69
N TYR A 74 -0.29 -8.99 4.45
CA TYR A 74 -1.62 -8.38 4.49
C TYR A 74 -1.56 -6.97 3.89
N PHE A 75 -2.62 -6.56 3.20
CA PHE A 75 -2.76 -5.22 2.65
C PHE A 75 -3.88 -4.48 3.36
N PHE A 76 -3.53 -3.37 4.01
CA PHE A 76 -4.48 -2.49 4.70
C PHE A 76 -4.64 -1.21 3.90
N LEU A 77 -5.88 -0.79 3.66
CA LEU A 77 -6.17 0.45 2.95
C LEU A 77 -7.05 1.33 3.83
N CYS A 78 -6.52 2.44 4.34
CA CYS A 78 -7.28 3.38 5.16
C CYS A 78 -7.38 4.73 4.44
N GLY A 79 -8.54 5.40 4.52
CA GLY A 79 -8.68 6.75 3.96
C GLY A 79 -10.10 7.09 3.50
N GLN A 80 -10.22 8.17 2.73
CA GLN A 80 -11.50 8.55 2.13
C GLN A 80 -11.83 7.62 0.95
N ALA A 81 -13.04 7.10 0.92
CA ALA A 81 -13.57 6.38 -0.22
C ALA A 81 -13.59 7.33 -1.44
N CYS A 82 -12.72 7.08 -2.41
CA CYS A 82 -12.59 7.90 -3.60
C CYS A 82 -12.10 7.07 -4.78
N GLN A 83 -12.01 7.69 -5.96
CA GLN A 83 -11.46 7.06 -7.16
C GLN A 83 -10.06 6.43 -6.92
N GLY A 84 -9.29 6.96 -5.97
CA GLY A 84 -7.97 6.45 -5.61
C GLY A 84 -7.97 5.00 -5.12
N GLU A 85 -9.06 4.49 -4.53
CA GLU A 85 -9.14 3.07 -4.14
C GLU A 85 -9.05 2.16 -5.37
N LEU A 86 -9.80 2.46 -6.43
CA LEU A 86 -9.79 1.68 -7.67
C LEU A 86 -8.41 1.74 -8.36
N ASP A 87 -7.76 2.90 -8.31
CA ASP A 87 -6.41 3.08 -8.87
C ASP A 87 -5.38 2.27 -8.09
N ILE A 88 -5.48 2.24 -6.76
CA ILE A 88 -4.62 1.43 -5.88
C ILE A 88 -4.82 -0.06 -6.16
N LYS A 89 -6.08 -0.54 -6.23
CA LYS A 89 -6.36 -1.94 -6.58
C LYS A 89 -5.76 -2.30 -7.94
N THR A 90 -5.91 -1.41 -8.93
CA THR A 90 -5.37 -1.63 -10.28
C THR A 90 -3.84 -1.75 -10.27
N ALA A 91 -3.14 -0.87 -9.53
CA ALA A 91 -1.69 -0.95 -9.38
C ALA A 91 -1.25 -2.27 -8.70
N ILE A 92 -1.99 -2.74 -7.70
CA ILE A 92 -1.73 -4.05 -7.08
C ILE A 92 -1.93 -5.18 -8.10
N TYR A 93 -2.98 -5.15 -8.91
CA TYR A 93 -3.19 -6.16 -9.96
C TYR A 93 -2.01 -6.17 -10.95
N SER A 94 -1.54 -4.99 -11.36
CA SER A 94 -0.38 -4.86 -12.25
C SER A 94 0.90 -5.42 -11.61
N ALA A 95 1.14 -5.17 -10.32
CA ALA A 95 2.26 -5.75 -9.59
C ALA A 95 2.19 -7.30 -9.55
N ILE A 96 1.01 -7.86 -9.28
CA ILE A 96 0.79 -9.31 -9.27
C ILE A 96 0.98 -9.91 -10.67
N ALA A 97 0.40 -9.26 -11.70
CA ALA A 97 0.48 -9.69 -13.09
C ALA A 97 1.92 -9.75 -13.57
N ALA A 98 2.71 -8.70 -13.30
CA ALA A 98 4.12 -8.62 -13.64
C ALA A 98 4.95 -9.65 -12.88
N GLY A 99 4.77 -9.75 -11.56
CA GLY A 99 5.57 -10.64 -10.70
C GLY A 99 5.32 -12.13 -10.95
N LYS A 100 4.10 -12.52 -11.31
CA LYS A 100 3.73 -13.92 -11.60
C LYS A 100 3.70 -14.25 -13.10
N ASN A 101 3.88 -13.25 -13.97
CA ASN A 101 3.77 -13.35 -15.43
C ASN A 101 2.43 -13.93 -15.89
N ILE A 102 1.33 -13.29 -15.48
CA ILE A 102 -0.05 -13.68 -15.80
C ILE A 102 -0.83 -12.49 -16.37
N SER A 103 -2.01 -12.74 -16.92
CA SER A 103 -2.90 -11.66 -17.38
C SER A 103 -3.43 -10.82 -16.21
N MET A 104 -3.88 -9.60 -16.51
CA MET A 104 -4.50 -8.71 -15.54
C MET A 104 -5.78 -9.32 -14.94
N GLU A 105 -6.55 -10.06 -15.73
CA GLU A 105 -7.76 -10.75 -15.28
C GLU A 105 -7.43 -11.82 -14.23
N ASN A 106 -6.40 -12.64 -14.49
CA ASN A 106 -5.97 -13.66 -13.53
C ASN A 106 -5.38 -13.03 -12.27
N ALA A 107 -4.67 -11.91 -12.41
CA ALA A 107 -4.13 -11.17 -11.27
C ALA A 107 -5.24 -10.59 -10.39
N LYS A 108 -6.31 -10.08 -11.01
CA LYS A 108 -7.51 -9.62 -10.31
C LYS A 108 -8.19 -10.78 -9.56
N GLU A 109 -8.41 -11.92 -10.20
CA GLU A 109 -9.00 -13.09 -9.53
C GLU A 109 -8.15 -13.55 -8.33
N MET A 110 -6.82 -13.58 -8.49
CA MET A 110 -5.91 -13.88 -7.38
C MET A 110 -6.03 -12.88 -6.22
N PHE A 111 -6.17 -11.59 -6.53
CA PHE A 111 -6.36 -10.57 -5.50
C PHE A 111 -7.71 -10.74 -4.78
N GLU A 112 -8.79 -11.03 -5.51
CA GLU A 112 -10.10 -11.25 -4.88
C GLU A 112 -10.08 -12.48 -3.96
N ASN A 113 -9.38 -13.57 -4.33
CA ASN A 113 -9.14 -14.70 -3.43
C ASN A 113 -8.36 -14.31 -2.16
N LEU A 114 -7.41 -13.38 -2.28
CA LEU A 114 -6.66 -12.84 -1.14
C LEU A 114 -7.57 -12.00 -0.24
N ALA A 115 -8.47 -11.21 -0.84
CA ALA A 115 -9.47 -10.43 -0.11
C ALA A 115 -10.46 -11.34 0.64
N GLU A 116 -10.96 -12.39 0.00
CA GLU A 116 -11.83 -13.41 0.64
C GLU A 116 -11.13 -14.12 1.80
N ALA A 117 -9.82 -14.32 1.71
CA ALA A 117 -9.00 -14.86 2.79
C ALA A 117 -8.75 -13.86 3.94
N GLY A 118 -9.33 -12.66 3.90
CA GLY A 118 -9.19 -11.62 4.93
C GLY A 118 -7.82 -10.94 4.92
N ARG A 119 -7.08 -11.02 3.81
CA ARG A 119 -5.73 -10.44 3.68
C ARG A 119 -5.72 -9.09 2.96
N TYR A 120 -6.87 -8.61 2.49
CA TYR A 120 -7.11 -7.23 2.08
C TYR A 120 -8.16 -6.62 2.99
N CYS A 121 -7.79 -5.56 3.71
CA CYS A 121 -8.60 -4.95 4.75
C CYS A 121 -8.81 -3.46 4.46
N PRO A 122 -9.84 -3.08 3.68
CA PRO A 122 -10.18 -1.69 3.44
C PRO A 122 -10.97 -1.12 4.62
N GLU A 123 -10.46 -0.03 5.20
CA GLU A 123 -11.13 0.85 6.14
C GLU A 123 -11.32 2.23 5.50
N VAL A 124 -12.23 2.29 4.53
CA VAL A 124 -12.57 3.50 3.80
C VAL A 124 -13.90 4.09 4.28
N TYR A 125 -13.97 5.42 4.38
CA TYR A 125 -15.15 6.16 4.86
C TYR A 125 -15.68 7.19 3.86
#